data_AF-A0A831YE55-F1
#
_entry.id   AF-A0A831YE55-F1
#
_cell.length_a   1.000
_cell.length_b   1.000
_cell.length_c   1.000
_cell.angle_alpha   90.00
_cell.angle_beta   90.00
_cell.angle_gamma   90.00
#
_symmetry.space_group_name_H-M   'P 1'
#
loop_
_entity.id
_entity.type
_entity.pdbx_description
1 polymer ?
#
loop_
_entity_poly.entity_id
_entity_poly.type
_entity_poly.pdbx_seq_one_letter_code
_entity_poly.pdbx_strand_id
1 'polypeptide(L)'
;MQDKEPYAPDGTWMDVRRDFAPHISIRNVSASARFPDLLKLPHERLELFQLGWRASDEGYHGGRPYIYTAQPWQVFAWTAARYGELYIHVALVNLTQEGVSVLVHLRANSWRQSWSETEAVDLAAGYLRRGEWAPIITAWLGDGQTDRKKVLRGDYQLVIATKEPWRLGISIGTGKALVATGKEAFVKLKEAAGVYGELLNLLKAHKWVVVKLATDDALRVAYRLNTEKRSIDVLRETYRRNNGETPMEQFSHTERPKRGAVAVAGVVMHFALVNSRGGSLVAKYSTRNVGKALAAAERLESAGLRLNVVRSGSKYVVYIATADLMRLAERDGEIRRAVALYLADKVKNGTPMQREIAEKILKRIPFFIV
;
A
#
# COMPACT_ATOMS: atom_id res chain seq x y z
N MET A 1 22.46 -18.94 3.14
CA MET A 1 22.08 -18.01 2.06
C MET A 1 21.88 -18.85 0.83
N GLN A 2 20.65 -19.06 0.38
CA GLN A 2 20.39 -19.78 -0.86
C GLN A 2 18.98 -19.44 -1.36
N ASP A 3 18.86 -19.44 -2.68
CA ASP A 3 17.65 -19.34 -3.51
C ASP A 3 17.15 -17.92 -3.82
N LYS A 4 17.94 -17.20 -4.63
CA LYS A 4 17.49 -15.99 -5.36
C LYS A 4 17.84 -16.02 -6.85
N GLU A 5 17.84 -17.21 -7.47
CA GLU A 5 18.07 -17.33 -8.91
C GLU A 5 16.79 -17.87 -9.56
N PRO A 6 16.16 -17.13 -10.49
CA PRO A 6 15.06 -17.67 -11.28
C PRO A 6 15.61 -18.75 -12.22
N TYR A 7 15.17 -19.99 -12.05
CA TYR A 7 15.65 -21.17 -12.80
C TYR A 7 14.78 -21.39 -14.04
N ALA A 8 15.39 -21.52 -15.22
CA ALA A 8 14.71 -21.99 -16.42
C ALA A 8 14.78 -23.54 -16.51
N PRO A 9 13.73 -24.24 -16.98
CA PRO A 9 13.67 -25.71 -16.99
C PRO A 9 14.75 -26.43 -17.82
N ASP A 10 15.48 -25.71 -18.70
CA ASP A 10 16.52 -26.25 -19.58
C ASP A 10 17.95 -26.09 -19.03
N GLY A 11 18.10 -25.62 -17.79
CA GLY A 11 19.41 -25.39 -17.16
C GLY A 11 20.05 -24.06 -17.54
N THR A 12 19.36 -23.21 -18.29
CA THR A 12 19.82 -21.85 -18.59
C THR A 12 19.65 -20.96 -17.36
N TRP A 13 20.73 -20.32 -16.92
CA TRP A 13 20.74 -19.34 -15.85
C TRP A 13 21.03 -17.93 -16.40
N MET A 14 20.41 -16.92 -15.80
CA MET A 14 20.68 -15.51 -16.09
C MET A 14 21.26 -14.87 -14.82
N ASP A 15 22.53 -14.46 -14.87
CA ASP A 15 23.13 -13.65 -13.80
C ASP A 15 22.64 -12.21 -13.92
N VAL A 16 21.89 -11.78 -12.90
CA VAL A 16 21.43 -10.41 -12.75
C VAL A 16 22.33 -9.78 -11.69
N ARG A 17 23.20 -8.84 -12.12
CA ARG A 17 24.03 -8.05 -11.19
C ARG A 17 23.16 -7.55 -10.04
N ARG A 18 23.62 -7.76 -8.80
CA ARG A 18 22.86 -7.59 -7.54
C ARG A 18 22.12 -6.25 -7.36
N ASP A 19 22.45 -5.22 -8.15
CA ASP A 19 21.89 -3.88 -8.06
C ASP A 19 21.00 -3.47 -9.25
N PHE A 20 20.69 -4.39 -10.18
CA PHE A 20 19.83 -4.11 -11.35
C PHE A 20 18.59 -4.99 -11.35
N ALA A 21 17.41 -4.40 -11.58
CA ALA A 21 16.23 -5.18 -11.92
C ALA A 21 16.39 -5.74 -13.35
N PRO A 22 16.10 -7.04 -13.59
CA PRO A 22 16.19 -7.61 -14.93
C PRO A 22 15.16 -6.93 -15.84
N HIS A 23 15.64 -6.31 -16.92
CA HIS A 23 14.81 -5.62 -17.89
C HIS A 23 14.83 -6.34 -19.25
N ILE A 24 13.66 -6.53 -19.85
CA ILE A 24 13.56 -7.01 -21.24
C ILE A 24 13.15 -5.81 -22.09
N SER A 25 14.04 -5.39 -23.00
CA SER A 25 13.75 -4.33 -23.97
C SER A 25 13.05 -4.92 -25.17
N ILE A 26 11.75 -4.64 -25.32
CA ILE A 26 10.96 -5.04 -26.50
C ILE A 26 11.00 -3.88 -27.49
N ARG A 27 11.68 -4.04 -28.63
CA ARG A 27 11.75 -3.02 -29.68
C ARG A 27 10.70 -3.29 -30.76
N ASN A 28 10.26 -2.24 -31.46
CA ASN A 28 9.42 -2.31 -32.67
C ASN A 28 7.99 -2.91 -32.50
N VAL A 29 7.43 -2.92 -31.29
CA VAL A 29 5.99 -3.15 -31.08
C VAL A 29 5.32 -1.78 -31.00
N SER A 30 5.01 -1.20 -32.16
CA SER A 30 4.35 0.10 -32.26
C SER A 30 3.00 -0.02 -32.98
N ALA A 31 1.97 0.60 -32.43
CA ALA A 31 0.71 0.81 -33.12
C ALA A 31 0.42 2.31 -33.18
N SER A 32 0.20 2.83 -34.39
CA SER A 32 -0.53 4.09 -34.53
C SER A 32 -1.99 3.79 -34.25
N ALA A 33 -2.59 4.54 -33.33
CA ALA A 33 -3.98 4.37 -32.94
C ALA A 33 -4.65 5.74 -32.83
N ARG A 34 -5.95 5.81 -33.17
CA ARG A 34 -6.74 7.04 -33.00
C ARG A 34 -7.65 6.89 -31.79
N PHE A 35 -7.44 7.74 -30.78
CA PHE A 35 -8.28 7.82 -29.60
C PHE A 35 -9.41 8.84 -29.82
N PRO A 36 -10.67 8.51 -29.53
CA PRO A 36 -11.78 9.44 -29.71
C PRO A 36 -11.75 10.56 -28.67
N ASP A 37 -12.31 11.73 -29.00
CA ASP A 37 -12.62 12.76 -28.00
C ASP A 37 -13.78 12.28 -27.12
N LEU A 38 -13.44 11.72 -25.96
CA LEU A 38 -14.38 11.21 -24.96
C LEU A 38 -14.95 12.30 -24.06
N LEU A 39 -14.18 13.38 -23.82
CA LEU A 39 -14.55 14.38 -22.83
C LEU A 39 -15.53 15.40 -23.40
N LYS A 40 -15.52 15.62 -24.73
CA LYS A 40 -16.39 16.58 -25.43
C LYS A 40 -16.37 17.97 -24.78
N LEU A 41 -15.21 18.37 -24.27
CA LEU A 41 -15.03 19.63 -23.59
C LEU A 41 -14.75 20.77 -24.58
N PRO A 42 -15.19 22.00 -24.28
CA PRO A 42 -14.70 23.19 -24.97
C PRO A 42 -13.16 23.25 -24.91
N HIS A 43 -12.56 23.83 -25.96
CA HIS A 43 -11.10 23.89 -26.10
C HIS A 43 -10.41 24.53 -24.88
N GLU A 44 -10.94 25.65 -24.39
CA GLU A 44 -10.45 26.37 -23.21
C GLU A 44 -10.41 25.48 -21.95
N ARG A 45 -11.43 24.63 -21.76
CA ARG A 45 -11.48 23.72 -20.61
C ARG A 45 -10.50 22.57 -20.77
N LEU A 46 -10.35 22.05 -21.99
CA LEU A 46 -9.39 21.00 -22.31
C LEU A 46 -7.95 21.48 -22.10
N GLU A 47 -7.63 22.70 -22.52
CA GLU A 47 -6.30 23.31 -22.35
C GLU A 47 -5.89 23.37 -20.88
N LEU A 48 -6.81 23.63 -19.95
CA LEU A 48 -6.50 23.61 -18.52
C LEU A 48 -6.02 22.23 -18.04
N PHE A 49 -6.64 21.15 -18.52
CA PHE A 49 -6.20 19.80 -18.18
C PHE A 49 -4.84 19.46 -18.83
N GLN A 50 -4.65 19.87 -20.09
CA GLN A 50 -3.38 19.70 -20.80
C GLN A 50 -2.24 20.45 -20.12
N LEU A 51 -2.50 21.68 -19.66
CA LEU A 51 -1.55 22.51 -18.92
C LEU A 51 -1.09 21.82 -17.65
N GLY A 52 -2.00 21.22 -16.89
CA GLY A 52 -1.64 20.51 -15.67
C GLY A 52 -0.79 19.27 -15.92
N TRP A 53 -1.09 18.49 -16.97
CA TRP A 53 -0.21 17.38 -17.38
C TRP A 53 1.19 17.87 -17.75
N ARG A 54 1.28 19.01 -18.46
CA ARG A 54 2.55 19.64 -18.84
C ARG A 54 3.34 20.17 -17.65
N ALA A 55 2.66 20.61 -16.60
CA ALA A 55 3.28 21.04 -15.35
C ALA A 55 3.82 19.87 -14.49
N SER A 56 3.62 18.61 -14.91
CA SER A 56 4.05 17.42 -14.15
C SER A 56 4.75 16.36 -15.01
N ASP A 57 4.01 15.34 -15.46
CA ASP A 57 4.53 14.07 -15.99
C ASP A 57 4.67 14.11 -17.53
N GLU A 58 4.08 15.11 -18.20
CA GLU A 58 4.09 15.21 -19.66
C GLU A 58 5.41 15.84 -20.15
N GLY A 59 6.15 15.02 -20.89
CA GLY A 59 7.39 15.40 -21.54
C GLY A 59 7.19 16.06 -22.90
N TYR A 60 8.31 16.43 -23.49
CA TYR A 60 8.39 17.07 -24.80
C TYR A 60 9.39 16.35 -25.70
N HIS A 61 8.94 15.89 -26.87
CA HIS A 61 9.83 15.28 -27.87
C HIS A 61 9.42 15.71 -29.28
N GLY A 62 10.32 16.43 -29.97
CA GLY A 62 10.12 16.83 -31.36
C GLY A 62 8.87 17.66 -31.61
N GLY A 63 8.55 18.61 -30.72
CA GLY A 63 7.36 19.47 -30.85
C GLY A 63 6.07 18.88 -30.27
N ARG A 64 6.09 17.63 -29.80
CA ARG A 64 4.88 16.88 -29.42
C ARG A 64 4.90 16.48 -27.94
N PRO A 65 3.72 16.45 -27.29
CA PRO A 65 3.61 15.96 -25.93
C PRO A 65 3.75 14.43 -25.89
N TYR A 66 4.43 13.93 -24.86
CA TYR A 66 4.52 12.49 -24.60
C TYR A 66 4.40 12.20 -23.10
N ILE A 67 4.06 10.96 -22.76
CA ILE A 67 4.12 10.45 -21.39
C ILE A 67 4.75 9.06 -21.37
N TYR A 68 5.52 8.77 -20.31
CA TYR A 68 5.92 7.41 -19.94
C TYR A 68 5.19 7.04 -18.66
N THR A 69 4.47 5.92 -18.66
CA THR A 69 3.80 5.46 -17.45
C THR A 69 3.69 3.94 -17.41
N ALA A 70 3.76 3.40 -16.19
CA ALA A 70 3.45 2.01 -15.90
C ALA A 70 2.03 1.82 -15.36
N GLN A 71 1.24 2.90 -15.28
CA GLN A 71 -0.10 2.91 -14.72
C GLN A 71 -1.15 2.91 -15.85
N PRO A 72 -1.91 1.82 -16.04
CA PRO A 72 -2.89 1.74 -17.13
C PRO A 72 -3.93 2.87 -17.10
N TRP A 73 -4.37 3.31 -15.92
CA TRP A 73 -5.34 4.41 -15.82
C TRP A 73 -4.75 5.76 -16.28
N GLN A 74 -3.45 6.02 -16.07
CA GLN A 74 -2.81 7.26 -16.52
C GLN A 74 -2.76 7.32 -18.05
N VAL A 75 -2.60 6.16 -18.73
CA VAL A 75 -2.67 6.08 -20.19
C VAL A 75 -4.00 6.62 -20.69
N PHE A 76 -5.12 6.13 -20.17
CA PHE A 76 -6.45 6.59 -20.58
C PHE A 76 -6.74 8.03 -20.15
N ALA A 77 -6.33 8.42 -18.94
CA ALA A 77 -6.54 9.77 -18.43
C ALA A 77 -5.79 10.82 -19.27
N TRP A 78 -4.52 10.56 -19.61
CA TRP A 78 -3.71 11.47 -20.42
C TRP A 78 -4.20 11.52 -21.87
N THR A 79 -4.51 10.37 -22.47
CA THR A 79 -5.03 10.31 -23.86
C THR A 79 -6.40 10.96 -24.01
N ALA A 80 -7.23 10.98 -22.97
CA ALA A 80 -8.48 11.76 -22.99
C ALA A 80 -8.23 13.27 -23.08
N ALA A 81 -7.15 13.78 -22.47
CA ALA A 81 -6.73 15.18 -22.60
C ALA A 81 -5.95 15.45 -23.90
N ARG A 82 -5.33 14.43 -24.50
CA ARG A 82 -4.54 14.47 -25.74
C ARG A 82 -5.11 13.53 -26.80
N TYR A 83 -6.42 13.62 -27.06
CA TYR A 83 -7.13 12.69 -27.95
C TYR A 83 -6.66 12.80 -29.42
N GLY A 84 -7.09 11.88 -30.28
CA GLY A 84 -6.71 11.86 -31.69
C GLY A 84 -5.61 10.84 -31.96
N GLU A 85 -4.72 11.14 -32.90
CA GLU A 85 -3.68 10.21 -33.33
C GLU A 85 -2.58 10.08 -32.26
N LEU A 86 -2.27 8.85 -31.88
CA LEU A 86 -1.29 8.49 -30.88
C LEU A 86 -0.29 7.50 -31.47
N TYR A 87 0.98 7.68 -31.11
CA TYR A 87 2.02 6.67 -31.27
C TYR A 87 2.26 6.01 -29.91
N ILE A 88 2.02 4.70 -29.82
CA ILE A 88 2.14 3.94 -28.58
C ILE A 88 3.11 2.78 -28.79
N HIS A 89 4.04 2.59 -27.86
CA HIS A 89 4.87 1.39 -27.80
C HIS A 89 5.21 1.01 -26.36
N VAL A 90 5.50 -0.26 -26.14
CA VAL A 90 6.06 -0.74 -24.86
C VAL A 90 7.53 -0.32 -24.81
N ALA A 91 7.87 0.53 -23.85
CA ALA A 91 9.25 1.00 -23.67
C ALA A 91 10.08 0.03 -22.83
N LEU A 92 9.46 -0.61 -21.83
CA LEU A 92 10.14 -1.48 -20.89
C LEU A 92 9.18 -2.51 -20.29
N VAL A 93 9.63 -3.74 -20.09
CA VAL A 93 8.96 -4.72 -19.22
C VAL A 93 9.91 -5.09 -18.08
N ASN A 94 9.47 -4.79 -16.86
CA ASN A 94 10.18 -5.10 -15.63
C ASN A 94 9.54 -6.33 -14.97
N LEU A 95 10.36 -7.34 -14.71
CA LEU A 95 9.95 -8.55 -14.00
C LEU A 95 10.53 -8.51 -12.58
N THR A 96 9.65 -8.40 -11.58
CA THR A 96 10.06 -8.38 -10.17
C THR A 96 9.42 -9.54 -9.42
N GLN A 97 9.90 -9.81 -8.20
CA GLN A 97 9.27 -10.78 -7.30
C GLN A 97 7.81 -10.40 -6.95
N GLU A 98 7.44 -9.12 -7.09
CA GLU A 98 6.10 -8.61 -6.81
C GLU A 98 5.16 -8.69 -8.02
N GLY A 99 5.69 -8.97 -9.22
CA GLY A 99 4.93 -9.12 -10.45
C GLY A 99 5.58 -8.46 -11.66
N VAL A 100 4.78 -8.27 -12.72
CA VAL A 100 5.21 -7.64 -13.97
C VAL A 100 4.78 -6.17 -13.98
N SER A 101 5.70 -5.27 -14.32
CA SER A 101 5.42 -3.85 -14.58
C SER A 101 5.79 -3.51 -16.02
N VAL A 102 4.84 -2.97 -16.78
CA VAL A 102 5.02 -2.62 -18.19
C VAL A 102 5.01 -1.10 -18.32
N LEU A 103 6.14 -0.52 -18.70
CA LEU A 103 6.25 0.89 -19.01
C LEU A 103 5.84 1.11 -20.46
N VAL A 104 4.83 1.95 -20.67
CA VAL A 104 4.33 2.31 -21.99
C VAL A 104 4.72 3.75 -22.28
N HIS A 105 5.20 3.98 -23.50
CA HIS A 105 5.41 5.32 -24.03
C HIS A 105 4.27 5.70 -24.97
N LEU A 106 3.72 6.89 -24.77
CA LEU A 106 2.70 7.47 -25.63
C LEU A 106 3.15 8.85 -26.11
N ARG A 107 3.00 9.11 -27.41
CA ARG A 107 3.18 10.44 -28.01
C ARG A 107 1.91 10.82 -28.75
N ALA A 108 1.38 12.03 -28.49
CA ALA A 108 0.20 12.50 -29.18
C ALA A 108 0.60 13.25 -30.46
N ASN A 109 0.25 12.67 -31.61
CA ASN A 109 0.61 13.17 -32.93
C ASN A 109 -0.32 14.30 -33.40
N SER A 110 -1.56 14.34 -32.92
CA SER A 110 -2.54 15.39 -33.25
C SER A 110 -2.33 16.71 -32.49
N TRP A 111 -1.41 16.76 -31.53
CA TRP A 111 -1.19 17.94 -30.69
C TRP A 111 0.26 18.44 -30.79
N ARG A 112 0.43 19.75 -30.70
CA ARG A 112 1.73 20.39 -30.49
C ARG A 112 1.84 20.87 -29.06
N GLN A 113 3.06 20.85 -28.51
CA GLN A 113 3.32 21.40 -27.20
C GLN A 113 3.39 22.93 -27.28
N SER A 114 2.54 23.60 -26.50
CA SER A 114 2.45 25.07 -26.47
C SER A 114 3.31 25.68 -25.36
N TRP A 115 3.64 24.92 -24.31
CA TRP A 115 4.29 25.47 -23.11
C TRP A 115 5.58 24.73 -22.75
N SER A 116 6.54 25.48 -22.20
CA SER A 116 7.64 24.87 -21.46
C SER A 116 7.14 24.26 -20.13
N GLU A 117 7.91 23.34 -19.53
CA GLU A 117 7.57 22.74 -18.23
C GLU A 117 7.43 23.84 -17.15
N THR A 118 8.40 24.76 -17.08
CA THR A 118 8.40 25.87 -16.13
C THR A 118 7.23 26.83 -16.34
N GLU A 119 6.96 27.20 -17.59
CA GLU A 119 5.81 28.05 -17.93
C GLU A 119 4.49 27.40 -17.56
N ALA A 120 4.34 26.09 -17.81
CA ALA A 120 3.14 25.37 -17.43
C ALA A 120 2.92 25.36 -15.91
N VAL A 121 3.99 25.19 -15.12
CA VAL A 121 3.93 25.28 -13.65
C VAL A 121 3.49 26.69 -13.21
N ASP A 122 4.09 27.75 -13.77
CA ASP A 122 3.76 29.13 -13.43
C ASP A 122 2.31 29.47 -13.79
N LEU A 123 1.83 29.03 -14.95
CA LEU A 123 0.45 29.21 -15.40
C LEU A 123 -0.52 28.44 -14.51
N ALA A 124 -0.23 27.17 -14.18
CA ALA A 124 -1.06 26.36 -13.28
C ALA A 124 -1.18 27.01 -11.90
N ALA A 125 -0.08 27.52 -11.33
CA ALA A 125 -0.09 28.26 -10.09
C ALA A 125 -0.85 29.59 -10.20
N GLY A 126 -0.76 30.27 -11.34
CA GLY A 126 -1.54 31.48 -11.66
C GLY A 126 -3.05 31.22 -11.68
N TYR A 127 -3.48 30.14 -12.35
CA TYR A 127 -4.89 29.72 -12.38
C TYR A 127 -5.41 29.34 -11.00
N LEU A 128 -4.62 28.60 -10.22
CA LEU A 128 -4.98 28.23 -8.85
C LEU A 128 -5.23 29.47 -7.97
N ARG A 129 -4.36 30.49 -8.06
CA ARG A 129 -4.53 31.76 -7.33
C ARG A 129 -5.81 32.51 -7.70
N ARG A 130 -6.33 32.31 -8.92
CA ARG A 130 -7.62 32.84 -9.39
C ARG A 130 -8.81 31.93 -9.08
N GLY A 131 -8.58 30.80 -8.42
CA GLY A 131 -9.63 29.85 -8.05
C GLY A 131 -9.95 28.82 -9.13
N GLU A 132 -9.14 28.68 -10.18
CA GLU A 132 -9.29 27.63 -11.19
C GLU A 132 -8.41 26.43 -10.85
N TRP A 133 -9.04 25.28 -10.61
CA TRP A 133 -8.39 24.06 -10.09
C TRP A 133 -8.15 22.98 -11.16
N ALA A 134 -8.67 23.14 -12.38
CA ALA A 134 -8.52 22.16 -13.45
C ALA A 134 -7.04 21.84 -13.80
N PRO A 135 -6.11 22.81 -13.85
CA PRO A 135 -4.69 22.48 -14.05
C PRO A 135 -4.11 21.71 -12.86
N ILE A 136 -4.59 21.96 -11.65
CA ILE A 136 -4.04 21.34 -10.45
C ILE A 136 -4.45 19.87 -10.33
N ILE A 137 -5.65 19.50 -10.78
CA ILE A 137 -6.06 18.09 -10.76
C ILE A 137 -5.15 17.26 -11.66
N THR A 138 -4.87 17.67 -12.90
CA THR A 138 -4.03 16.87 -13.80
C THR A 138 -2.55 16.91 -13.41
N ALA A 139 -2.04 18.04 -12.91
CA ALA A 139 -0.70 18.10 -12.33
C ALA A 139 -0.54 17.13 -11.14
N TRP A 140 -1.57 17.03 -10.30
CA TRP A 140 -1.58 16.08 -9.20
C TRP A 140 -1.78 14.63 -9.66
N LEU A 141 -2.54 14.38 -10.72
CA LEU A 141 -2.67 13.03 -11.28
C LEU A 141 -1.35 12.50 -11.85
N GLY A 142 -0.48 13.37 -12.39
CA GLY A 142 0.88 13.02 -12.75
C GLY A 142 1.79 12.83 -11.53
N ASP A 143 2.28 13.94 -10.97
CA ASP A 143 3.32 13.93 -9.91
C ASP A 143 2.79 14.10 -8.48
N GLY A 144 1.48 14.06 -8.30
CA GLY A 144 0.87 14.17 -6.98
C GLY A 144 1.19 12.99 -6.08
N GLN A 145 1.56 13.30 -4.83
CA GLN A 145 1.71 12.30 -3.77
C GLN A 145 0.34 11.98 -3.17
N THR A 146 0.14 10.69 -2.88
CA THR A 146 -1.06 10.23 -2.20
C THR A 146 -0.69 9.48 -0.93
N ASP A 147 -1.20 9.96 0.20
CA ASP A 147 -1.14 9.23 1.47
C ASP A 147 -2.57 8.93 1.92
N ARG A 148 -3.04 7.74 1.53
CA ARG A 148 -4.38 7.28 1.90
C ARG A 148 -4.55 7.21 3.42
N LYS A 149 -3.50 6.88 4.19
CA LYS A 149 -3.60 6.77 5.66
C LYS A 149 -3.84 8.12 6.30
N LYS A 150 -3.19 9.18 5.79
CA LYS A 150 -3.43 10.56 6.24
C LYS A 150 -4.87 10.99 5.98
N VAL A 151 -5.37 10.78 4.76
CA VAL A 151 -6.77 11.12 4.40
C VAL A 151 -7.79 10.39 5.28
N LEU A 152 -7.57 9.10 5.57
CA LEU A 152 -8.43 8.32 6.47
C LEU A 152 -8.40 8.83 7.93
N ARG A 153 -7.34 9.52 8.33
CA ARG A 153 -7.19 10.17 9.65
C ARG A 153 -7.68 11.62 9.66
N GLY A 154 -8.13 12.16 8.52
CA GLY A 154 -8.54 13.56 8.39
C GLY A 154 -7.38 14.53 8.17
N ASP A 155 -6.17 14.04 7.89
CA ASP A 155 -5.04 14.86 7.47
C ASP A 155 -5.06 15.01 5.94
N TYR A 156 -5.51 16.17 5.48
CA TYR A 156 -5.73 16.46 4.06
C TYR A 156 -4.63 17.37 3.53
N GLN A 157 -3.72 16.79 2.75
CA GLN A 157 -2.60 17.50 2.12
C GLN A 157 -2.55 17.18 0.64
N LEU A 158 -2.57 18.23 -0.19
CA LEU A 158 -2.38 18.14 -1.62
C LEU A 158 -0.93 18.47 -1.95
N VAL A 159 -0.14 17.44 -2.25
CA VAL A 159 1.30 17.57 -2.48
C VAL A 159 1.63 17.14 -3.91
N ILE A 160 2.41 17.95 -4.62
CA ILE A 160 2.89 17.66 -5.99
C ILE A 160 4.43 17.67 -5.98
N ALA A 161 5.03 16.65 -6.57
CA ALA A 161 6.48 16.64 -6.78
C ALA A 161 6.84 17.54 -7.96
N THR A 162 7.86 18.39 -7.80
CA THR A 162 8.33 19.30 -8.84
C THR A 162 9.74 19.79 -8.51
N LYS A 163 10.54 20.14 -9.53
CA LYS A 163 11.92 20.62 -9.36
C LYS A 163 11.98 21.94 -8.60
N GLU A 164 11.01 22.82 -8.81
CA GLU A 164 10.95 24.17 -8.24
C GLU A 164 9.66 24.33 -7.40
N PRO A 165 9.59 23.70 -6.21
CA PRO A 165 8.35 23.61 -5.44
C PRO A 165 7.75 24.95 -5.02
N TRP A 166 8.58 25.99 -4.85
CA TRP A 166 8.15 27.34 -4.50
C TRP A 166 7.30 28.04 -5.58
N ARG A 167 7.33 27.56 -6.83
CA ARG A 167 6.49 28.11 -7.91
C ARG A 167 5.04 27.70 -7.78
N LEU A 168 4.78 26.50 -7.26
CA LEU A 168 3.46 25.89 -7.21
C LEU A 168 2.80 25.96 -5.82
N GLY A 169 3.59 26.00 -4.75
CA GLY A 169 3.08 26.06 -3.39
C GLY A 169 4.18 26.20 -2.35
N ILE A 170 3.88 25.81 -1.11
CA ILE A 170 4.84 25.86 0.00
C ILE A 170 5.83 24.71 -0.15
N SER A 171 7.13 25.02 -0.16
CA SER A 171 8.16 23.98 -0.16
C SER A 171 8.19 23.27 1.19
N ILE A 172 7.90 21.95 1.20
CA ILE A 172 7.86 21.12 2.42
C ILE A 172 8.96 20.04 2.43
N GLY A 173 9.92 20.14 1.53
CA GLY A 173 11.04 19.21 1.38
C GLY A 173 11.59 19.23 -0.04
N THR A 174 12.66 18.46 -0.26
CA THR A 174 13.34 18.38 -1.56
C THR A 174 12.36 17.95 -2.66
N GLY A 175 12.09 18.87 -3.58
CA GLY A 175 11.23 18.65 -4.74
C GLY A 175 9.74 18.44 -4.42
N LYS A 176 9.23 18.95 -3.29
CA LYS A 176 7.82 18.77 -2.88
C LYS A 176 7.12 20.10 -2.60
N ALA A 177 6.07 20.38 -3.37
CA ALA A 177 5.19 21.51 -3.16
C ALA A 177 3.93 21.07 -2.42
N LEU A 178 3.66 21.65 -1.25
CA LEU A 178 2.35 21.62 -0.62
C LEU A 178 1.48 22.69 -1.27
N VAL A 179 0.56 22.24 -2.11
CA VAL A 179 -0.28 23.11 -2.96
C VAL A 179 -1.49 23.61 -2.19
N ALA A 180 -2.11 22.73 -1.40
CA ALA A 180 -3.26 23.07 -0.58
C ALA A 180 -3.43 22.09 0.59
N THR A 181 -4.16 22.51 1.62
CA THR A 181 -4.55 21.69 2.76
C THR A 181 -6.06 21.79 3.00
N GLY A 182 -6.58 20.89 3.83
CA GLY A 182 -7.99 20.89 4.21
C GLY A 182 -8.89 20.09 3.26
N LYS A 183 -10.08 19.77 3.74
CA LYS A 183 -11.07 18.96 3.01
C LYS A 183 -11.59 19.72 1.79
N GLU A 184 -11.72 21.04 1.93
CA GLU A 184 -12.23 21.97 0.93
C GLU A 184 -11.37 21.94 -0.35
N ALA A 185 -10.06 21.74 -0.24
CA ALA A 185 -9.17 21.60 -1.40
C ALA A 185 -9.54 20.37 -2.26
N PHE A 186 -9.86 19.25 -1.61
CA PHE A 186 -10.28 18.03 -2.31
C PHE A 186 -11.68 18.16 -2.90
N VAL A 187 -12.58 18.93 -2.26
CA VAL A 187 -13.89 19.27 -2.83
C VAL A 187 -13.71 20.09 -4.11
N LYS A 188 -12.89 21.15 -4.09
CA LYS A 188 -12.60 21.98 -5.27
C LYS A 188 -11.94 21.18 -6.39
N LEU A 189 -11.02 20.27 -6.06
CA LEU A 189 -10.45 19.33 -7.05
C LEU A 189 -11.51 18.44 -7.69
N LYS A 190 -12.43 17.90 -6.89
CA LYS A 190 -13.51 17.04 -7.39
C LYS A 190 -14.45 17.80 -8.30
N GLU A 191 -14.84 19.01 -7.92
CA GLU A 191 -15.69 19.90 -8.72
C GLU A 191 -15.02 20.28 -10.04
N ALA A 192 -13.75 20.68 -9.99
CA ALA A 192 -13.01 21.05 -11.18
C ALA A 192 -12.77 19.89 -12.15
N ALA A 193 -12.77 18.64 -11.66
CA ALA A 193 -12.67 17.45 -12.51
C ALA A 193 -13.85 17.34 -13.48
N GLY A 194 -15.08 17.67 -13.05
CA GLY A 194 -16.28 17.49 -13.86
C GLY A 194 -16.35 16.11 -14.53
N VAL A 195 -16.63 16.09 -15.84
CA VAL A 195 -16.67 14.87 -16.68
C VAL A 195 -15.36 14.08 -16.65
N TYR A 196 -14.21 14.75 -16.48
CA TYR A 196 -12.93 14.07 -16.33
C TYR A 196 -12.90 13.19 -15.06
N GLY A 197 -13.57 13.63 -13.99
CA GLY A 197 -13.74 12.85 -12.76
C GLY A 197 -14.57 11.57 -12.95
N GLU A 198 -15.53 11.58 -13.87
CA GLU A 198 -16.32 10.40 -14.23
C GLU A 198 -15.45 9.36 -14.95
N LEU A 199 -14.62 9.80 -15.90
CA LEU A 199 -13.63 8.96 -16.54
C LEU A 199 -12.69 8.33 -15.51
N LEU A 200 -12.14 9.13 -14.59
CA LEU A 200 -11.26 8.63 -13.53
C LEU A 200 -11.95 7.63 -12.60
N ASN A 201 -13.26 7.78 -12.39
CA ASN A 201 -14.07 6.84 -11.63
C ASN A 201 -14.23 5.50 -12.36
N LEU A 202 -14.50 5.53 -13.68
CA LEU A 202 -14.57 4.33 -14.52
C LEU A 202 -13.23 3.59 -14.58
N LEU A 203 -12.13 4.33 -14.70
CA LEU A 203 -10.78 3.78 -14.70
C LEU A 203 -10.32 3.25 -13.33
N LYS A 204 -11.11 3.48 -12.27
CA LYS A 204 -10.75 3.16 -10.87
C LYS A 204 -9.37 3.71 -10.51
N ALA A 205 -9.06 4.92 -10.97
CA ALA A 205 -7.76 5.55 -10.77
C ALA A 205 -7.47 5.64 -9.26
N HIS A 206 -6.37 5.03 -8.81
CA HIS A 206 -6.08 4.92 -7.38
C HIS A 206 -5.91 6.28 -6.69
N LYS A 207 -5.40 7.29 -7.41
CA LYS A 207 -5.34 8.68 -6.94
C LYS A 207 -6.73 9.29 -6.81
N TRP A 208 -7.61 9.07 -7.78
CA TRP A 208 -8.99 9.54 -7.73
C TRP A 208 -9.80 8.95 -6.57
N VAL A 209 -9.55 7.68 -6.21
CA VAL A 209 -10.13 7.06 -5.01
C VAL A 209 -9.80 7.86 -3.75
N VAL A 210 -8.60 8.44 -3.65
CA VAL A 210 -8.21 9.30 -2.51
C VAL A 210 -9.04 10.59 -2.46
N VAL A 211 -9.31 11.20 -3.62
CA VAL A 211 -10.20 12.38 -3.70
C VAL A 211 -11.63 12.02 -3.26
N LYS A 212 -12.14 10.86 -3.69
CA LYS A 212 -13.45 10.37 -3.25
C LYS A 212 -13.49 10.14 -1.74
N LEU A 213 -12.47 9.49 -1.18
CA LEU A 213 -12.36 9.27 0.27
C LEU A 213 -12.23 10.58 1.06
N ALA A 214 -11.60 11.60 0.49
CA ALA A 214 -11.50 12.90 1.15
C ALA A 214 -12.83 13.68 1.15
N THR A 215 -13.66 13.48 0.13
CA THR A 215 -14.88 14.27 -0.10
C THR A 215 -16.18 13.59 0.36
N ASP A 216 -16.17 12.28 0.56
CA ASP A 216 -17.34 11.49 0.97
C ASP A 216 -17.06 10.83 2.33
N ASP A 217 -17.69 11.36 3.38
CA ASP A 217 -17.49 10.86 4.75
C ASP A 217 -18.06 9.46 4.95
N ALA A 218 -19.18 9.12 4.32
CA ALA A 218 -19.77 7.80 4.41
C ALA A 218 -18.86 6.76 3.74
N LEU A 219 -18.36 7.07 2.54
CA LEU A 219 -17.38 6.25 1.84
C LEU A 219 -16.09 6.12 2.65
N ARG A 220 -15.61 7.21 3.26
CA ARG A 220 -14.40 7.21 4.11
C ARG A 220 -14.55 6.30 5.32
N VAL A 221 -15.68 6.40 6.04
CA VAL A 221 -15.99 5.57 7.20
C VAL A 221 -16.17 4.11 6.81
N ALA A 222 -16.95 3.82 5.76
CA ALA A 222 -17.15 2.47 5.26
C ALA A 222 -15.83 1.83 4.78
N TYR A 223 -14.99 2.60 4.08
CA TYR A 223 -13.67 2.14 3.65
C TYR A 223 -12.76 1.88 4.84
N ARG A 224 -12.75 2.77 5.84
CA ARG A 224 -11.99 2.60 7.07
C ARG A 224 -12.40 1.33 7.81
N LEU A 225 -13.70 1.10 8.00
CA LEU A 225 -14.25 -0.12 8.59
C LEU A 225 -13.85 -1.37 7.79
N ASN A 226 -13.87 -1.30 6.46
CA ASN A 226 -13.44 -2.40 5.59
C ASN A 226 -11.92 -2.66 5.66
N THR A 227 -11.09 -1.64 5.83
CA THR A 227 -9.63 -1.81 6.04
C THR A 227 -9.27 -2.18 7.48
N GLU A 228 -10.12 -1.84 8.44
CA GLU A 228 -10.04 -2.25 9.84
C GLU A 228 -10.66 -3.64 10.06
N LYS A 229 -11.32 -4.24 9.05
CA LYS A 229 -11.66 -5.67 9.06
C LYS A 229 -10.40 -6.42 9.46
N ARG A 230 -10.52 -7.26 10.47
CA ARG A 230 -9.35 -8.00 10.96
C ARG A 230 -8.82 -8.81 9.79
N SER A 231 -7.50 -8.95 9.71
CA SER A 231 -6.87 -9.78 8.69
C SER A 231 -7.43 -11.21 8.66
N ILE A 232 -7.94 -11.71 9.79
CA ILE A 232 -8.67 -12.98 9.88
C ILE A 232 -10.00 -12.97 9.12
N ASP A 233 -10.77 -11.87 9.15
CA ASP A 233 -12.06 -11.76 8.47
C ASP A 233 -11.88 -11.75 6.95
N VAL A 234 -10.84 -11.07 6.47
CA VAL A 234 -10.43 -11.09 5.06
C VAL A 234 -10.00 -12.49 4.62
N LEU A 235 -9.23 -13.19 5.46
CA LEU A 235 -8.83 -14.59 5.19
C LEU A 235 -10.04 -15.53 5.17
N ARG A 236 -10.99 -15.37 6.11
CA ARG A 236 -12.24 -16.15 6.15
C ARG A 236 -13.09 -15.93 4.91
N GLU A 237 -13.28 -14.70 4.47
CA GLU A 237 -14.08 -14.36 3.29
C GLU A 237 -13.46 -14.96 2.00
N THR A 238 -12.14 -14.89 1.89
CA THR A 238 -11.41 -15.44 0.74
C THR A 238 -11.46 -16.97 0.71
N TYR A 239 -11.35 -17.63 1.87
CA TYR A 239 -11.30 -19.09 1.96
C TYR A 239 -12.68 -19.76 2.00
N ARG A 240 -13.72 -19.10 2.56
CA ARG A 240 -15.12 -19.55 2.48
C ARG A 240 -15.62 -19.62 1.04
N ARG A 241 -15.14 -18.75 0.15
CA ARG A 241 -15.46 -18.83 -1.28
C ARG A 241 -14.84 -20.04 -1.98
N ASN A 242 -13.80 -20.64 -1.39
CA ASN A 242 -13.00 -21.69 -2.03
C ASN A 242 -13.27 -23.09 -1.48
N ASN A 243 -13.79 -23.25 -0.25
CA ASN A 243 -14.00 -24.54 0.39
C ASN A 243 -15.43 -24.71 0.92
N GLY A 244 -16.15 -25.71 0.41
CA GLY A 244 -17.47 -26.13 0.88
C GLY A 244 -17.47 -27.04 2.12
N GLU A 245 -16.31 -27.28 2.75
CA GLU A 245 -16.19 -28.18 3.90
C GLU A 245 -15.33 -27.56 5.01
N THR A 246 -15.91 -27.44 6.20
CA THR A 246 -15.23 -27.13 7.46
C THR A 246 -14.37 -28.32 7.90
N PRO A 247 -13.04 -28.21 7.96
CA PRO A 247 -12.21 -29.28 8.50
C PRO A 247 -12.33 -29.28 10.04
N MET A 248 -13.10 -30.22 10.57
CA MET A 248 -13.13 -30.51 12.01
C MET A 248 -11.91 -31.37 12.37
N GLU A 249 -10.74 -30.74 12.53
CA GLU A 249 -9.54 -31.43 13.04
C GLU A 249 -9.45 -31.36 14.56
N GLN A 250 -9.23 -32.52 15.18
CA GLN A 250 -8.99 -32.70 16.61
C GLN A 250 -7.55 -32.31 16.96
N PHE A 251 -7.38 -31.32 17.85
CA PHE A 251 -6.09 -31.04 18.48
C PHE A 251 -5.83 -32.14 19.52
N SER A 252 -4.90 -33.06 19.25
CA SER A 252 -4.55 -34.13 20.20
C SER A 252 -3.93 -33.53 21.47
N HIS A 253 -4.56 -33.81 22.60
CA HIS A 253 -4.09 -33.46 23.94
C HIS A 253 -3.04 -34.48 24.40
N THR A 254 -1.78 -34.36 23.98
CA THR A 254 -0.68 -35.08 24.64
C THR A 254 0.66 -34.53 24.18
N GLU A 255 1.18 -33.52 24.88
CA GLU A 255 2.62 -33.33 25.14
C GLU A 255 2.76 -32.08 26.02
N ARG A 256 3.52 -32.17 27.13
CA ARG A 256 3.85 -30.97 27.92
C ARG A 256 4.57 -29.97 27.00
N PRO A 257 4.15 -28.70 26.95
CA PRO A 257 4.80 -27.71 26.09
C PRO A 257 6.32 -27.65 26.39
N LYS A 258 7.15 -27.76 25.35
CA LYS A 258 8.61 -27.56 25.47
C LYS A 258 8.91 -26.16 26.01
N ARG A 259 10.08 -25.95 26.61
CA ARG A 259 10.51 -24.61 27.11
C ARG A 259 10.30 -23.54 26.03
N GLY A 260 9.55 -22.49 26.36
CA GLY A 260 9.19 -21.42 25.43
C GLY A 260 7.91 -21.66 24.61
N ALA A 261 7.09 -22.65 24.98
CA ALA A 261 5.75 -22.86 24.44
C ALA A 261 4.70 -22.88 25.56
N VAL A 262 3.46 -22.57 25.20
CA VAL A 262 2.29 -22.57 26.09
C VAL A 262 1.08 -23.10 25.32
N ALA A 263 0.26 -23.92 25.95
CA ALA A 263 -1.03 -24.32 25.39
C ALA A 263 -2.09 -23.31 25.83
N VAL A 264 -2.75 -22.64 24.88
CA VAL A 264 -3.87 -21.73 25.16
C VAL A 264 -5.10 -22.25 24.42
N ALA A 265 -6.16 -22.57 25.17
CA ALA A 265 -7.37 -23.20 24.63
C ALA A 265 -7.10 -24.46 23.77
N GLY A 266 -6.06 -25.23 24.10
CA GLY A 266 -5.64 -26.42 23.34
C GLY A 266 -4.78 -26.14 22.09
N VAL A 267 -4.45 -24.88 21.81
CA VAL A 267 -3.51 -24.50 20.75
C VAL A 267 -2.12 -24.28 21.36
N VAL A 268 -1.13 -25.05 20.91
CA VAL A 268 0.26 -24.88 21.34
C VAL A 268 0.86 -23.67 20.61
N MET A 269 1.25 -22.65 21.37
CA MET A 269 1.81 -21.40 20.89
C MET A 269 3.23 -21.19 21.45
N HIS A 270 4.11 -20.56 20.68
CA HIS A 270 5.47 -20.27 21.10
C HIS A 270 5.64 -18.82 21.50
N PHE A 271 6.38 -18.56 22.58
CA PHE A 271 6.70 -17.21 23.00
C PHE A 271 7.71 -16.55 22.06
N ALA A 272 7.53 -15.25 21.83
CA ALA A 272 8.47 -14.42 21.10
C ALA A 272 8.57 -13.03 21.74
N LEU A 273 9.81 -12.54 21.88
CA LEU A 273 10.08 -11.17 22.31
C LEU A 273 10.09 -10.26 21.09
N VAL A 274 9.42 -9.11 21.19
CA VAL A 274 9.33 -8.10 20.13
C VAL A 274 9.91 -6.80 20.63
N ASN A 275 10.89 -6.27 19.90
CA ASN A 275 11.51 -4.99 20.23
C ASN A 275 10.50 -3.85 20.03
N SER A 276 10.20 -3.17 21.13
CA SER A 276 9.29 -2.04 21.21
C SER A 276 9.72 -1.17 22.39
N ARG A 277 9.30 0.10 22.44
CA ARG A 277 9.77 1.09 23.43
C ARG A 277 9.77 0.59 24.88
N GLY A 278 8.80 -0.27 25.24
CA GLY A 278 8.71 -0.91 26.56
C GLY A 278 8.82 -2.44 26.57
N GLY A 279 9.23 -3.07 25.47
CA GLY A 279 9.26 -4.52 25.34
C GLY A 279 7.88 -5.18 25.25
N SER A 280 7.75 -6.18 24.37
CA SER A 280 6.51 -6.94 24.18
C SER A 280 6.78 -8.45 24.14
N LEU A 281 5.89 -9.22 24.76
CA LEU A 281 5.89 -10.68 24.74
C LEU A 281 4.62 -11.15 24.06
N VAL A 282 4.77 -11.89 22.95
CA VAL A 282 3.64 -12.48 22.23
C VAL A 282 3.71 -13.99 22.27
N ALA A 283 2.57 -14.66 22.27
CA ALA A 283 2.47 -16.08 21.99
C ALA A 283 2.00 -16.26 20.54
N LYS A 284 2.73 -17.02 19.71
CA LYS A 284 2.45 -17.19 18.29
C LYS A 284 2.33 -18.66 17.88
N TYR A 285 1.33 -18.96 17.06
CA TYR A 285 1.17 -20.20 16.31
C TYR A 285 1.45 -19.92 14.83
N SER A 286 2.34 -20.69 14.20
CA SER A 286 2.73 -20.49 12.79
C SER A 286 2.44 -21.76 11.98
N THR A 287 1.76 -21.63 10.85
CA THR A 287 1.49 -22.76 9.94
C THR A 287 1.55 -22.32 8.48
N ARG A 288 1.88 -23.24 7.56
CA ARG A 288 1.78 -22.99 6.11
C ARG A 288 0.34 -23.18 5.60
N ASN A 289 -0.51 -23.89 6.35
CA ASN A 289 -1.88 -24.20 5.97
C ASN A 289 -2.85 -23.16 6.55
N VAL A 290 -3.56 -22.45 5.67
CA VAL A 290 -4.51 -21.40 6.05
C VAL A 290 -5.72 -21.94 6.84
N GLY A 291 -6.23 -23.13 6.51
CA GLY A 291 -7.31 -23.78 7.26
C GLY A 291 -6.91 -24.06 8.71
N LYS A 292 -5.68 -24.53 8.95
CA LYS A 292 -5.15 -24.73 10.31
C LYS A 292 -4.98 -23.43 11.08
N ALA A 293 -4.59 -22.34 10.40
CA ALA A 293 -4.50 -21.02 11.01
C ALA A 293 -5.88 -20.49 11.40
N LEU A 294 -6.89 -20.67 10.55
CA LEU A 294 -8.28 -20.26 10.82
C LEU A 294 -8.89 -21.08 11.96
N ALA A 295 -8.72 -22.40 11.98
CA ALA A 295 -9.22 -23.26 13.06
C ALA A 295 -8.58 -22.93 14.42
N ALA A 296 -7.26 -22.69 14.45
CA ALA A 296 -6.57 -22.25 15.66
C ALA A 296 -7.10 -20.90 16.15
N ALA A 297 -7.38 -19.97 15.23
CA ALA A 297 -7.92 -18.68 15.57
C ALA A 297 -9.40 -18.75 16.05
N GLU A 298 -10.24 -19.59 15.44
CA GLU A 298 -11.62 -19.84 15.89
C GLU A 298 -11.68 -20.40 17.31
N ARG A 299 -10.79 -21.33 17.62
CA ARG A 299 -10.70 -21.94 18.95
C ARG A 299 -10.30 -20.93 20.02
N LEU A 300 -9.35 -20.06 19.70
CA LEU A 300 -8.91 -18.98 20.58
C LEU A 300 -9.97 -17.85 20.69
N GLU A 301 -10.71 -17.53 19.62
CA GLU A 301 -11.85 -16.60 19.66
C GLU A 301 -12.98 -17.13 20.54
N SER A 302 -13.26 -18.44 20.47
CA SER A 302 -14.25 -19.11 21.33
C SER A 302 -13.87 -19.05 22.82
N ALA A 303 -12.58 -18.90 23.11
CA ALA A 303 -12.08 -18.64 24.47
C ALA A 303 -12.11 -17.14 24.86
N GLY A 304 -12.75 -16.29 24.05
CA GLY A 304 -12.95 -14.85 24.32
C GLY A 304 -11.74 -13.98 23.98
N LEU A 305 -10.75 -14.49 23.24
CA LEU A 305 -9.54 -13.73 22.89
C LEU A 305 -9.72 -12.96 21.58
N ARG A 306 -9.22 -11.72 21.53
CA ARG A 306 -9.09 -10.96 20.28
C ARG A 306 -7.76 -11.30 19.63
N LEU A 307 -7.79 -11.81 18.40
CA LEU A 307 -6.60 -12.30 17.70
C LEU A 307 -6.35 -11.54 16.41
N ASN A 308 -5.08 -11.54 16.00
CA ASN A 308 -4.65 -11.11 14.68
C ASN A 308 -4.00 -12.29 13.96
N VAL A 309 -4.39 -12.51 12.70
CA VAL A 309 -3.78 -13.52 11.83
C VAL A 309 -3.03 -12.80 10.72
N VAL A 310 -1.71 -12.82 10.74
CA VAL A 310 -0.89 -12.10 9.75
C VAL A 310 -0.18 -13.07 8.83
N ARG A 311 -0.03 -12.69 7.56
CA ARG A 311 0.81 -13.41 6.61
C ARG A 311 2.26 -12.98 6.83
N SER A 312 3.13 -13.94 7.12
CA SER A 312 4.56 -13.74 7.35
C SER A 312 5.35 -14.65 6.40
N GLY A 313 5.67 -14.15 5.21
CA GLY A 313 6.30 -14.94 4.15
C GLY A 313 5.38 -16.09 3.68
N SER A 314 5.89 -17.32 3.71
CA SER A 314 5.14 -18.54 3.35
C SER A 314 4.27 -19.11 4.47
N LYS A 315 4.17 -18.43 5.63
CA LYS A 315 3.41 -18.89 6.80
C LYS A 315 2.32 -17.90 7.21
N TYR A 316 1.24 -18.43 7.77
CA TYR A 316 0.22 -17.70 8.51
C TYR A 316 0.56 -17.75 10.00
N VAL A 317 0.54 -16.60 10.66
CA VAL A 317 0.88 -16.45 12.07
C VAL A 317 -0.33 -15.94 12.82
N VAL A 318 -0.85 -16.76 13.72
CA VAL A 318 -1.87 -16.38 14.72
C VAL A 318 -1.13 -15.98 15.98
N TYR A 319 -1.36 -14.78 16.52
CA TYR A 319 -0.68 -14.36 17.74
C TYR A 319 -1.63 -13.74 18.77
N ILE A 320 -1.30 -13.99 20.05
CA ILE A 320 -1.89 -13.33 21.22
C ILE A 320 -0.94 -12.19 21.61
N ALA A 321 -1.49 -10.98 21.71
CA ALA A 321 -0.74 -9.81 22.11
C ALA A 321 -0.42 -9.83 23.62
N THR A 322 0.60 -9.07 24.03
CA THR A 322 1.06 -9.01 25.44
C THR A 322 -0.09 -8.77 26.41
N ALA A 323 -0.99 -7.82 26.13
CA ALA A 323 -2.07 -7.46 27.06
C ALA A 323 -3.03 -8.63 27.33
N ASP A 324 -3.44 -9.34 26.26
CA ASP A 324 -4.34 -10.49 26.37
C ASP A 324 -3.63 -11.70 27.00
N LEU A 325 -2.35 -11.89 26.70
CA LEU A 325 -1.54 -12.93 27.32
C LEU A 325 -1.38 -12.70 28.84
N MET A 326 -1.23 -11.46 29.28
CA MET A 326 -1.15 -11.15 30.72
C MET A 326 -2.49 -11.33 31.43
N ARG A 327 -3.62 -10.94 30.79
CA ARG A 327 -4.96 -11.24 31.32
C ARG A 327 -5.21 -12.73 31.48
N LEU A 328 -4.67 -13.55 30.57
CA LEU A 328 -4.71 -15.01 30.71
C LEU A 328 -3.84 -15.48 31.88
N ALA A 329 -2.61 -14.98 32.01
CA ALA A 329 -1.71 -15.32 33.11
C ALA A 329 -2.24 -14.90 34.50
N GLU A 330 -3.07 -13.86 34.58
CA GLU A 330 -3.76 -13.48 35.83
C GLU A 330 -4.76 -14.55 36.27
N ARG A 331 -5.38 -15.26 35.32
CA ARG A 331 -6.44 -16.25 35.59
C ARG A 331 -5.95 -17.69 35.59
N ASP A 332 -4.85 -17.97 34.89
CA ASP A 332 -4.29 -19.31 34.70
C ASP A 332 -2.84 -19.38 35.22
N GLY A 333 -2.65 -20.16 36.28
CA GLY A 333 -1.36 -20.34 36.94
C GLY A 333 -0.31 -21.06 36.08
N GLU A 334 -0.72 -21.93 35.17
CA GLU A 334 0.20 -22.63 34.25
C GLU A 334 0.73 -21.66 33.18
N ILE A 335 -0.15 -20.82 32.61
CA ILE A 335 0.26 -19.77 31.68
C ILE A 335 1.21 -18.78 32.37
N ARG A 336 0.88 -18.36 33.60
CA ARG A 336 1.74 -17.48 34.41
C ARG A 336 3.12 -18.08 34.62
N ARG A 337 3.19 -19.34 35.03
CA ARG A 337 4.44 -20.06 35.25
C ARG A 337 5.26 -20.19 33.97
N ALA A 338 4.62 -20.51 32.84
CA ALA A 338 5.28 -20.62 31.54
C ALA A 338 5.89 -19.29 31.08
N VAL A 339 5.18 -18.17 31.27
CA VAL A 339 5.68 -16.82 30.99
C VAL A 339 6.87 -16.48 31.88
N ALA A 340 6.76 -16.71 33.20
CA ALA A 340 7.83 -16.44 34.15
C ALA A 340 9.11 -17.20 33.80
N LEU A 341 9.01 -18.51 33.56
CA LEU A 341 10.14 -19.36 33.19
C LEU A 341 10.79 -18.92 31.88
N TYR A 342 9.98 -18.55 30.88
CA TYR A 342 10.50 -18.06 29.61
C TYR A 342 11.26 -16.73 29.77
N LEU A 343 10.70 -15.76 30.51
CA LEU A 343 11.35 -14.47 30.74
C LEU A 343 12.65 -14.64 31.54
N ALA A 344 12.64 -15.46 32.60
CA ALA A 344 13.84 -15.76 33.38
C ALA A 344 14.96 -16.42 32.54
N ASP A 345 14.59 -17.37 31.66
CA ASP A 345 15.54 -17.95 30.70
C ASP A 345 16.13 -16.89 29.76
N LYS A 346 15.30 -15.94 29.27
CA LYS A 346 15.79 -14.87 28.38
C LYS A 346 16.65 -13.83 29.07
N VAL A 347 16.45 -13.56 30.35
CA VAL A 347 17.37 -12.72 31.13
C VAL A 347 18.73 -13.41 31.31
N LYS A 348 18.73 -14.72 31.63
CA LYS A 348 19.98 -15.46 31.88
C LYS A 348 20.75 -15.82 30.61
N ASN A 349 20.05 -16.35 29.61
CA ASN A 349 20.64 -17.04 28.45
C ASN A 349 20.33 -16.34 27.11
N GLY A 350 19.52 -15.27 27.10
CA GLY A 350 19.14 -14.57 25.86
C GLY A 350 20.28 -13.75 25.27
N THR A 351 20.10 -13.33 24.00
CA THR A 351 20.97 -12.33 23.35
C THR A 351 20.88 -10.97 24.07
N PRO A 352 21.84 -10.04 23.90
CA PRO A 352 21.79 -8.73 24.57
C PRO A 352 20.44 -8.02 24.43
N MET A 353 19.88 -8.01 23.22
CA MET A 353 18.56 -7.47 22.92
C MET A 353 17.42 -8.21 23.64
N GLN A 354 17.47 -9.54 23.72
CA GLN A 354 16.45 -10.32 24.42
C GLN A 354 16.48 -10.11 25.93
N ARG A 355 17.66 -9.96 26.52
CA ARG A 355 17.84 -9.66 27.96
C ARG A 355 17.20 -8.32 28.29
N GLU A 356 17.53 -7.28 27.53
CA GLU A 356 16.98 -5.94 27.72
C GLU A 356 15.45 -5.92 27.63
N ILE A 357 14.88 -6.61 26.64
CA ILE A 357 13.41 -6.69 26.47
C ILE A 357 12.78 -7.47 27.63
N ALA A 358 13.36 -8.60 28.04
CA ALA A 358 12.82 -9.41 29.13
C ALA A 358 12.84 -8.65 30.48
N GLU A 359 13.94 -7.94 30.78
CA GLU A 359 14.04 -7.09 31.98
C GLU A 359 13.02 -5.95 31.98
N LYS A 360 12.83 -5.28 30.84
CA LYS A 360 11.80 -4.24 30.68
C LYS A 360 10.40 -4.76 30.99
N ILE A 361 10.08 -5.98 30.53
CA ILE A 361 8.78 -6.61 30.75
C ILE A 361 8.61 -6.99 32.23
N LEU A 362 9.62 -7.61 32.86
CA LEU A 362 9.58 -8.01 34.26
C LEU A 362 9.42 -6.80 35.20
N LYS A 363 10.12 -5.69 34.95
CA LYS A 363 10.00 -4.46 35.74
C LYS A 363 8.61 -3.81 35.66
N ARG A 364 7.88 -4.04 34.56
CA ARG A 364 6.57 -3.42 34.32
C ARG A 364 5.42 -4.22 34.94
N ILE A 365 5.58 -5.52 35.17
CA ILE A 365 4.46 -6.41 35.48
C ILE A 365 4.56 -6.89 36.94
N PRO A 366 3.69 -6.40 37.84
CA PRO A 366 3.87 -6.56 39.28
C PRO A 366 3.74 -8.01 39.80
N PHE A 367 3.02 -8.90 39.11
CA PHE A 367 2.79 -10.28 39.58
C PHE A 367 3.97 -11.26 39.37
N PHE A 368 5.09 -10.80 38.79
CA PHE A 368 6.34 -11.60 38.67
C PHE A 368 7.39 -11.25 39.74
N ILE A 369 7.09 -10.29 40.62
CA ILE A 369 7.94 -9.89 41.73
C ILE A 369 7.33 -10.49 43.00
N VAL A 370 7.73 -11.72 43.33
CA VAL A 370 7.55 -12.33 44.65
C VAL A 370 8.86 -12.96 45.06
#